data_AF-A0A4V1SK83-F1
#
_entry.id   AF-A0A4V1SK83-F1
#
_cell.length_a   1.000
_cell.length_b   1.000
_cell.length_c   1.000
_cell.angle_alpha   90.00
_cell.angle_beta   90.00
_cell.angle_gamma   90.00
#
_symmetry.space_group_name_H-M   'P 1'
#
loop_
_entity.id
_entity.type
_entity.pdbx_description
1 polymer ?
#
loop_
_entity_poly.entity_id
_entity_poly.type
_entity_poly.pdbx_seq_one_letter_code
_entity_poly.pdbx_strand_id
1 'polypeptide(L)'
;MIPVYQTRTVANDGSGNCFNACVASILERPLRDVCGVLPDFEGDYWGQWREWLATLDLEINYVPLDQGPPKGFAIATGFGGRNFPDGHAKAGEPILHAAVVFNGEPVHDPFPGAKWFGDIRYFWTIDPLDADERAAA
;
A
#
# COMPACT_ATOMS: atom_id res chain seq x y z
N MET A 1 0.18 -11.45 -9.48
CA MET A 1 0.95 -10.37 -8.86
C MET A 1 2.39 -10.44 -9.33
N ILE A 2 3.00 -9.29 -9.67
CA ILE A 2 4.42 -9.14 -10.00
C ILE A 2 5.08 -8.28 -8.91
N PRO A 3 6.13 -8.72 -8.20
CA PRO A 3 6.76 -7.92 -7.17
C PRO A 3 7.31 -6.58 -7.69
N VAL A 4 6.86 -5.47 -7.10
CA VAL A 4 7.39 -4.13 -7.34
C VAL A 4 7.93 -3.55 -6.04
N TYR A 5 9.20 -3.15 -6.03
CA TYR A 5 9.81 -2.53 -4.86
C TYR A 5 9.57 -1.02 -4.84
N GLN A 6 9.43 -0.47 -3.63
CA GLN A 6 9.34 0.97 -3.44
C GLN A 6 10.68 1.61 -3.82
N THR A 7 10.63 2.80 -4.40
CA THR A 7 11.81 3.57 -4.80
C THR A 7 12.08 4.75 -3.87
N ARG A 8 11.10 5.11 -3.03
CA ARG A 8 11.19 6.17 -2.02
C ARG A 8 10.94 5.59 -0.66
N THR A 9 11.79 5.94 0.30
CA THR A 9 11.62 5.53 1.70
C THR A 9 11.59 6.78 2.57
N VAL A 10 10.96 6.67 3.75
CA VAL A 10 11.02 7.75 4.77
C VAL A 10 12.47 8.16 5.07
N ALA A 11 13.42 7.21 4.97
CA ALA A 11 14.83 7.49 5.23
C ALA A 11 15.57 8.20 4.10
N ASN A 12 15.11 8.11 2.86
CA ASN A 12 15.78 8.73 1.72
C ASN A 12 15.09 10.04 1.30
N ASP A 13 13.75 10.06 1.32
CA ASP A 13 12.96 11.08 0.62
C ASP A 13 11.92 11.78 1.51
N GLY A 14 11.87 11.49 2.81
CA GLY A 14 10.89 12.03 3.76
C GLY A 14 9.50 11.38 3.69
N SER A 15 9.07 10.97 2.49
CA SER A 15 7.81 10.26 2.22
C SER A 15 8.09 8.92 1.53
N GLY A 16 7.53 7.81 2.04
CA GLY A 16 7.65 6.49 1.41
C GLY A 16 6.57 6.22 0.38
N ASN A 17 6.90 5.48 -0.70
CA ASN A 17 5.93 5.04 -1.71
C ASN A 17 5.60 3.53 -1.63
N CYS A 18 5.68 2.94 -0.43
CA CYS A 18 5.34 1.54 -0.17
C CYS A 18 3.93 1.18 -0.64
N PHE A 19 2.95 2.05 -0.38
CA PHE A 19 1.57 1.82 -0.78
C PHE A 19 1.45 1.75 -2.31
N ASN A 20 2.05 2.70 -3.02
CA ASN A 20 2.08 2.72 -4.49
C ASN A 20 2.72 1.43 -5.04
N ALA A 21 3.82 0.97 -4.43
CA ALA A 21 4.48 -0.27 -4.83
C ALA A 21 3.63 -1.52 -4.58
N CYS A 22 2.84 -1.57 -3.50
CA CYS A 22 1.86 -2.63 -3.27
C CYS A 22 0.78 -2.64 -4.35
N VAL A 23 0.18 -1.49 -4.66
CA VAL A 23 -0.83 -1.36 -5.73
C VAL A 23 -0.24 -1.78 -7.08
N ALA A 24 0.96 -1.30 -7.41
CA ALA A 24 1.69 -1.66 -8.61
C ALA A 24 1.91 -3.18 -8.70
N SER A 25 2.23 -3.82 -7.58
CA SER A 25 2.42 -5.27 -7.53
C SER A 25 1.13 -6.04 -7.79
N ILE A 26 0.04 -5.67 -7.11
CA ILE A 26 -1.28 -6.31 -7.23
C ILE A 26 -1.82 -6.17 -8.65
N LEU A 27 -1.72 -4.97 -9.23
CA LEU A 27 -2.22 -4.66 -10.58
C LEU A 27 -1.24 -5.04 -11.70
N GLU A 28 -0.07 -5.59 -11.36
CA GLU A 28 0.98 -5.98 -12.30
C GLU A 28 1.43 -4.85 -13.23
N ARG A 29 1.55 -3.63 -12.67
CA ARG A 29 1.92 -2.41 -13.40
C ARG A 29 3.28 -1.89 -12.96
N PRO A 30 4.04 -1.21 -13.85
CA PRO A 30 5.20 -0.44 -13.44
C PRO A 30 4.84 0.63 -12.40
N LEU A 31 5.73 0.89 -11.45
CA LEU A 31 5.51 1.89 -10.37
C LEU A 31 5.22 3.31 -10.91
N ARG A 32 5.73 3.65 -12.09
CA ARG A 32 5.48 4.95 -12.73
C ARG A 32 4.07 5.08 -13.33
N ASP A 33 3.35 3.97 -13.48
CA ASP A 33 2.03 3.90 -14.11
C ASP A 33 0.90 3.77 -13.08
N VAL A 34 1.21 3.81 -11.78
CA VAL A 34 0.21 3.87 -10.70
C VAL A 34 -0.01 5.31 -10.21
N CYS A 35 -1.04 5.53 -9.38
CA CYS A 35 -1.30 6.83 -8.77
C CYS A 35 -0.02 7.40 -8.16
N GLY A 36 0.35 8.63 -8.53
CA GLY A 36 1.60 9.27 -8.10
C GLY A 36 1.50 9.99 -6.76
N VAL A 37 0.34 9.94 -6.10
CA VAL A 37 0.08 10.62 -4.83
C VAL A 37 0.79 9.90 -3.69
N LEU A 38 1.37 10.67 -2.77
CA LEU A 38 2.20 10.22 -1.66
C LEU A 38 1.61 10.66 -0.30
N PRO A 39 2.02 10.03 0.82
CA PRO A 39 1.41 10.28 2.12
C PRO A 39 1.50 11.72 2.65
N ASP A 40 2.37 12.54 2.08
CA ASP A 40 2.56 13.97 2.40
C ASP A 40 1.71 14.91 1.52
N PHE A 41 0.85 14.38 0.65
CA PHE A 41 -0.06 15.17 -0.17
C PHE A 41 -1.01 16.02 0.69
N GLU A 42 -1.04 17.34 0.44
CA GLU A 42 -1.81 18.31 1.24
C GLU A 42 -3.34 18.27 0.97
N GLY A 43 -3.80 17.47 0.00
CA GLY A 43 -5.22 17.32 -0.38
C GLY A 43 -5.87 16.03 0.10
N ASP A 44 -6.98 15.64 -0.53
CA ASP A 44 -7.64 14.36 -0.26
C ASP A 44 -6.85 13.19 -0.87
N TYR A 45 -5.88 12.70 -0.09
CA TYR A 45 -5.02 11.58 -0.47
C TYR A 45 -5.83 10.36 -0.96
N TRP A 46 -6.89 9.98 -0.24
CA TRP A 46 -7.69 8.81 -0.58
C TRP A 46 -8.68 9.09 -1.72
N GLY A 47 -9.19 10.31 -1.81
CA GLY A 47 -9.96 10.78 -2.97
C GLY A 47 -9.18 10.60 -4.27
N GLN A 48 -7.92 11.04 -4.31
CA GLN A 48 -7.07 10.85 -5.50
C GLN A 48 -6.82 9.38 -5.84
N TRP A 49 -6.68 8.51 -4.83
CA TRP A 49 -6.56 7.06 -5.06
C TRP A 49 -7.83 6.47 -5.66
N ARG A 50 -9.01 6.86 -5.14
CA ARG A 50 -10.31 6.42 -5.66
C ARG A 50 -10.52 6.89 -7.10
N GLU A 51 -10.27 8.17 -7.38
CA GLU A 51 -10.36 8.73 -8.73
C GLU A 51 -9.46 7.98 -9.71
N TRP A 52 -8.20 7.74 -9.34
CA TRP A 52 -7.26 7.03 -10.21
C TRP A 52 -7.70 5.57 -10.45
N LEU A 53 -8.12 4.84 -9.42
CA LEU A 53 -8.60 3.45 -9.57
C LEU A 53 -9.89 3.37 -10.39
N ALA A 54 -10.79 4.34 -10.26
CA ALA A 54 -12.02 4.40 -11.05
C ALA A 54 -11.72 4.50 -12.56
N THR A 55 -10.61 5.14 -12.96
CA THR A 55 -10.18 5.15 -14.38
C THR A 55 -9.81 3.75 -14.92
N LEU A 56 -9.62 2.78 -14.03
CA LEU A 56 -9.30 1.39 -14.33
C LEU A 56 -10.50 0.45 -14.09
N ASP A 57 -11.71 0.99 -13.85
CA ASP A 57 -12.88 0.22 -13.42
C ASP A 57 -12.64 -0.55 -12.10
N LEU A 58 -11.86 0.05 -11.18
CA LEU A 58 -11.53 -0.50 -9.88
C LEU A 58 -11.92 0.46 -8.75
N GLU A 59 -12.02 -0.07 -7.54
CA GLU A 59 -12.22 0.67 -6.30
C GLU A 59 -11.22 0.25 -5.23
N ILE A 60 -11.11 1.06 -4.16
CA ILE A 60 -10.27 0.76 -3.00
C ILE A 60 -11.08 0.82 -1.71
N ASN A 61 -11.03 -0.28 -0.96
CA ASN A 61 -11.85 -0.46 0.22
C ASN A 61 -10.98 -0.59 1.48
N TYR A 62 -11.36 0.13 2.53
CA TYR A 62 -10.75 -0.01 3.85
C TYR A 62 -11.37 -1.21 4.57
N VAL A 63 -10.54 -2.13 5.05
CA VAL A 63 -10.99 -3.31 5.80
C VAL A 63 -10.39 -3.28 7.22
N PRO A 64 -11.22 -3.06 8.26
CA PRO A 64 -10.76 -3.11 9.65
C PRO A 64 -10.43 -4.54 10.09
N LEU A 65 -9.55 -4.68 11.10
CA LEU A 65 -9.07 -5.98 11.59
C LEU A 65 -10.16 -6.89 12.15
N ASP A 66 -11.22 -6.32 12.70
CA ASP A 66 -12.33 -7.07 13.30
C ASP A 66 -13.16 -7.85 12.27
N GLN A 67 -13.00 -7.55 10.98
CA GLN A 67 -13.56 -8.32 9.86
C GLN A 67 -12.67 -9.48 9.42
N GLY A 68 -11.46 -9.60 10.01
CA GLY A 68 -10.45 -10.59 9.61
C GLY A 68 -9.72 -10.22 8.32
N PRO A 69 -8.72 -11.02 7.92
CA PRO A 69 -7.97 -10.78 6.69
C PRO A 69 -8.88 -10.97 5.46
N PRO A 70 -8.82 -10.06 4.47
CA PRO A 70 -9.54 -10.22 3.21
C PRO A 70 -9.13 -11.49 2.47
N LYS A 71 -10.05 -12.03 1.67
CA LYS A 71 -9.74 -13.08 0.70
C LYS A 71 -9.05 -12.47 -0.52
N GLY A 72 -8.13 -13.23 -1.12
CA GLY A 72 -7.35 -12.77 -2.27
C GLY A 72 -6.21 -11.84 -1.86
N PHE A 73 -5.76 -11.03 -2.82
CA PHE A 73 -4.70 -10.05 -2.58
C PHE A 73 -5.25 -8.85 -1.80
N ALA A 74 -4.52 -8.42 -0.77
CA ALA A 74 -4.81 -7.20 -0.05
C ALA A 74 -3.50 -6.50 0.35
N ILE A 75 -3.62 -5.24 0.75
CA ILE A 75 -2.51 -4.43 1.27
C ILE A 75 -2.66 -4.37 2.78
N ALA A 76 -1.84 -5.13 3.51
CA ALA A 76 -1.72 -4.97 4.96
C ALA A 76 -0.98 -3.67 5.25
N THR A 77 -1.49 -2.88 6.19
CA THR A 77 -0.82 -1.66 6.66
C THR A 77 -0.65 -1.72 8.18
N GLY A 78 0.52 -1.32 8.67
CA GLY A 78 0.84 -1.41 10.08
C GLY A 78 2.21 -0.86 10.42
N PHE A 79 2.64 -1.03 11.67
CA PHE A 79 3.93 -0.55 12.13
C PHE A 79 4.96 -1.67 12.21
N GLY A 80 6.20 -1.36 11.87
CA GLY A 80 7.32 -2.28 12.05
C GLY A 80 8.65 -1.57 11.99
N GLY A 81 9.63 -2.11 12.71
CA GLY A 81 11.01 -1.68 12.60
C GLY A 81 11.57 -2.03 11.23
N ARG A 82 12.29 -1.08 10.62
CA ARG A 82 12.99 -1.31 9.35
C ARG A 82 14.49 -1.29 9.56
N ASN A 83 15.20 -2.10 8.77
CA ASN A 83 16.64 -2.00 8.66
C ASN A 83 16.94 -0.76 7.81
N PHE A 84 17.29 0.34 8.46
CA PHE A 84 17.88 1.50 7.81
C PHE A 84 19.40 1.46 7.99
N PRO A 85 20.17 2.20 7.16
CA PRO A 85 21.60 2.39 7.39
C PRO A 85 21.89 2.93 8.80
N ASP A 86 23.04 2.53 9.36
CA ASP A 86 23.47 2.96 10.70
C ASP A 86 23.53 4.50 10.80
N GLY A 87 23.02 5.04 11.91
CA GLY A 87 22.98 6.49 12.16
C GLY A 87 21.79 7.23 11.56
N HIS A 88 20.90 6.56 10.83
CA HIS A 88 19.66 7.17 10.36
C HIS A 88 18.70 7.47 11.53
N ALA A 89 18.07 8.65 11.54
CA ALA A 89 17.19 9.10 12.64
C ALA A 89 15.94 8.23 12.88
N LYS A 90 15.65 7.31 11.96
CA LYS A 90 14.55 6.33 12.04
C LYS A 90 15.04 4.87 12.13
N ALA A 91 16.35 4.64 12.25
CA ALA A 91 16.89 3.30 12.43
C ALA A 91 16.36 2.68 13.74
N GLY A 92 15.70 1.53 13.64
CA GLY A 92 15.09 0.85 14.78
C GLY A 92 13.73 1.40 15.23
N GLU A 93 13.27 2.53 14.68
CA GLU A 93 11.98 3.12 15.02
C GLU A 93 10.83 2.43 14.25
N PRO A 94 9.65 2.22 14.87
CA PRO A 94 8.47 1.76 14.16
C PRO A 94 8.02 2.82 13.14
N ILE A 95 7.89 2.42 11.88
CA ILE A 95 7.31 3.27 10.83
C ILE A 95 6.05 2.62 10.27
N LEU A 96 5.09 3.44 9.87
CA LEU A 96 3.92 2.97 9.14
C LEU A 96 4.37 2.44 7.78
N HIS A 97 3.90 1.26 7.41
CA HIS A 97 4.31 0.58 6.19
C HIS A 97 3.17 -0.24 5.60
N ALA A 98 3.21 -0.41 4.28
CA ALA A 98 2.28 -1.22 3.52
C ALA A 98 3.01 -2.40 2.87
N ALA A 99 2.43 -3.60 2.95
CA ALA A 99 2.90 -4.78 2.24
C ALA A 99 1.72 -5.60 1.70
N VAL A 100 1.98 -6.46 0.72
CA VAL A 100 0.97 -7.30 0.09
C VAL A 100 0.82 -8.60 0.88
N VAL A 101 -0.43 -8.96 1.16
CA VAL A 101 -0.84 -10.26 1.68
C VAL A 101 -1.72 -11.00 0.67
N PHE A 102 -1.79 -12.32 0.79
CA PHE A 102 -2.77 -13.15 0.09
C PHE A 102 -3.49 -14.03 1.11
N ASN A 103 -4.81 -13.87 1.24
CA ASN A 103 -5.60 -14.51 2.30
C ASN A 103 -5.02 -14.28 3.72
N GLY A 104 -4.52 -13.07 3.98
CA GLY A 104 -3.88 -12.71 5.25
C GLY A 104 -2.41 -13.12 5.40
N GLU A 105 -1.90 -13.99 4.53
CA GLU A 105 -0.51 -14.44 4.58
C GLU A 105 0.42 -13.45 3.84
N PRO A 106 1.59 -13.10 4.41
CA PRO A 106 2.58 -12.25 3.76
C PRO A 106 3.05 -12.80 2.41
N VAL A 107 3.03 -12.00 1.34
CA VAL A 107 3.53 -12.44 0.03
C VAL A 107 4.55 -11.49 -0.61
N HIS A 108 4.49 -10.19 -0.33
CA HIS A 108 5.47 -9.24 -0.85
C HIS A 108 5.57 -8.01 0.04
N ASP A 109 6.79 -7.65 0.43
CA ASP A 109 7.09 -6.42 1.13
C ASP A 109 7.89 -5.50 0.20
N PRO A 110 7.37 -4.32 -0.18
CA PRO A 110 8.04 -3.44 -1.13
C PRO A 110 9.28 -2.75 -0.54
N PHE A 111 9.59 -2.89 0.75
CA PHE A 111 10.78 -2.31 1.37
C PHE A 111 12.08 -3.03 0.93
N PRO A 112 13.10 -2.30 0.43
CA PRO A 112 14.41 -2.89 0.13
C PRO A 112 15.07 -3.43 1.42
N GLY A 113 15.32 -4.74 1.50
CA GLY A 113 15.78 -5.38 2.75
C GLY A 113 14.65 -5.83 3.67
N ALA A 114 13.52 -6.21 3.06
CA ALA A 114 12.29 -6.71 3.67
C ALA A 114 12.50 -7.53 4.97
N LYS A 115 11.86 -7.06 6.03
CA LYS A 115 11.43 -7.88 7.17
C LYS A 115 9.95 -7.61 7.32
N TRP A 116 9.16 -8.68 7.31
CA TRP A 116 7.73 -8.57 7.57
C TRP A 116 7.47 -7.81 8.87
N PHE A 117 6.38 -7.05 8.93
CA PHE A 117 5.96 -6.32 10.13
C PHE A 117 4.77 -7.01 10.79
N GLY A 118 4.85 -7.19 12.12
CA GLY A 118 3.85 -7.96 12.87
C GLY A 118 2.64 -7.16 13.36
N ASP A 119 2.76 -5.84 13.50
CA ASP A 119 1.70 -4.99 14.05
C ASP A 119 0.79 -4.44 12.94
N ILE A 120 0.04 -5.34 12.27
CA ILE A 120 -0.93 -4.98 11.25
C ILE A 120 -2.11 -4.24 11.91
N ARG A 121 -2.54 -3.12 11.33
CA ARG A 121 -3.61 -2.26 11.86
C ARG A 121 -4.90 -2.28 11.04
N TYR A 122 -4.81 -2.56 9.76
CA TYR A 122 -5.93 -2.64 8.81
C TYR A 122 -5.43 -3.18 7.48
N PHE A 123 -6.37 -3.52 6.60
CA PHE A 123 -6.10 -3.92 5.24
C PHE A 123 -6.77 -2.96 4.25
N TRP A 124 -6.28 -2.98 3.01
CA TRP A 124 -6.97 -2.41 1.86
C TRP A 124 -7.17 -3.47 0.80
N THR A 125 -8.34 -3.52 0.19
CA THR A 125 -8.59 -4.33 -1.01
C THR A 125 -8.71 -3.42 -2.22
N ILE A 126 -8.39 -3.98 -3.39
CA ILE A 126 -8.66 -3.36 -4.68
C ILE A 126 -9.55 -4.33 -5.44
N ASP A 127 -10.76 -3.88 -5.71
CA ASP A 127 -11.84 -4.70 -6.23
C ASP A 127 -12.38 -4.08 -7.53
N PRO A 128 -13.07 -4.84 -8.39
CA PRO A 128 -13.82 -4.26 -9.50
C PRO A 128 -14.83 -3.23 -8.99
N LEU A 129 -14.88 -2.06 -9.63
CA LEU A 129 -15.87 -1.03 -9.30
C LEU A 129 -17.28 -1.59 -9.54
N ASP A 130 -18.12 -1.57 -8.51
CA ASP A 130 -19.48 -2.11 -8.59
C ASP A 130 -20.29 -1.39 -9.68
N ALA A 131 -21.09 -2.14 -10.42
CA ALA A 131 -21.79 -1.62 -11.61
C ALA A 131 -22.79 -0.51 -11.26
N ASP A 132 -23.30 -0.50 -10.03
CA ASP A 132 -24.27 0.49 -9.55
C ASP A 132 -23.64 1.86 -9.23
N GLU A 133 -22.35 1.92 -8.87
CA GLU A 133 -21.65 3.20 -8.66
C GLU A 133 -21.27 3.89 -9.99
N ARG A 134 -21.18 3.14 -11.09
CA ARG A 134 -20.93 3.68 -12.44
C ARG A 134 -22.04 4.62 -12.94
N ALA A 135 -23.24 4.52 -12.39
CA ALA A 135 -24.40 5.32 -12.80
C ALA A 135 -24.57 6.64 -12.02
N ALA A 136 -23.77 6.85 -10.97
CA ALA A 136 -23.88 7.99 -10.04
C ALA A 136 -22.78 9.06 -10.22
N ALA A 137 -21.80 8.83 -11.10
CA ALA A 137 -20.71 9.76 -11.44
C ALA A 137 -20.92 10.38 -12.83
#